data_AF-A0A661P7P1-F1
#
_entry.id   AF-A0A661P7P1-F1
#
_cell.length_a   1.000
_cell.length_b   1.000
_cell.length_c   1.000
_cell.angle_alpha   90.00
_cell.angle_beta   90.00
_cell.angle_gamma   90.00
#
_symmetry.space_group_name_H-M   'P 1'
#
loop_
_entity.id
_entity.type
_entity.pdbx_description
1 polymer ?
#
loop_
_entity_poly.entity_id
_entity_poly.type
_entity_poly.pdbx_seq_one_letter_code
_entity_poly.pdbx_strand_id
1 'polypeptide(L)'
;MRNITDLNSLSDDALLHRLSRLTGQSQHVTADLVAHIGEVERRRLFAREATSSMFAYCTEVLHLSECAAYLRIAAARAARKHPILLEMLRDGRLHLTAIKHMALLLDAADESHREEILQCATHKSKREIEQLVARLKPQPDVATTIRKLPKRRGRRSPKPEGQLGPDQGAPGKFGRGGHHALVIMDT
;
A
#
# COMPACT_ATOMS: atom_id res chain seq x y z
N MET A 1 2.40 -1.92 -32.47
CA MET A 1 1.62 -3.00 -31.82
C MET A 1 2.59 -4.13 -31.48
N ARG A 2 2.70 -4.57 -30.23
CA ARG A 2 3.55 -5.74 -29.87
C ARG A 2 2.77 -7.01 -30.20
N ASN A 3 3.31 -7.85 -31.08
CA ASN A 3 2.73 -9.15 -31.44
C ASN A 3 2.57 -10.00 -30.17
N ILE A 4 1.31 -10.31 -29.81
CA ILE A 4 0.99 -11.44 -28.94
C ILE A 4 1.35 -12.67 -29.77
N THR A 5 2.57 -13.16 -29.56
CA THR A 5 3.03 -14.41 -30.15
C THR A 5 2.17 -15.53 -29.58
N ASP A 6 1.75 -16.47 -30.42
CA ASP A 6 1.11 -17.69 -29.94
C ASP A 6 2.07 -18.39 -28.97
N LEU A 7 1.70 -18.38 -27.68
CA LEU A 7 2.54 -18.95 -26.63
C LEU A 7 2.56 -20.48 -26.71
N ASN A 8 1.55 -21.09 -27.36
CA ASN A 8 1.43 -22.54 -27.48
C ASN A 8 2.48 -23.15 -28.41
N SER A 9 3.11 -22.34 -29.28
CA SER A 9 4.15 -22.79 -30.20
C SER A 9 5.57 -22.67 -29.63
N LEU A 10 5.74 -22.18 -28.40
CA LEU A 10 7.04 -22.04 -27.75
C LEU A 10 7.40 -23.31 -26.98
N SER A 11 8.67 -23.70 -27.01
CA SER A 11 9.20 -24.66 -26.04
C SER A 11 9.25 -24.02 -24.64
N ASP A 12 9.26 -24.87 -23.60
CA ASP A 12 9.35 -24.42 -22.21
C ASP A 12 10.58 -23.53 -21.97
N ASP A 13 11.75 -23.91 -22.49
CA ASP A 13 12.98 -23.11 -22.37
C ASP A 13 12.85 -21.75 -23.06
N ALA A 14 12.27 -21.72 -24.28
CA ALA A 14 12.05 -20.47 -25.00
C ALA A 14 11.07 -19.55 -24.25
N LEU A 15 10.04 -20.12 -23.63
CA LEU A 15 9.08 -19.40 -22.81
C LEU A 15 9.74 -18.81 -21.55
N LEU A 16 10.52 -19.60 -20.81
CA LEU A 16 11.22 -19.15 -19.60
C LEU A 16 12.27 -18.06 -19.90
N HIS A 17 13.08 -18.23 -20.95
CA HIS A 17 14.03 -17.20 -21.38
C HIS A 17 13.32 -15.91 -21.79
N ARG A 18 12.20 -16.01 -22.52
CA ARG A 18 11.42 -14.85 -22.93
C ARG A 18 10.80 -14.15 -21.72
N LEU A 19 10.27 -14.89 -20.76
CA LEU A 19 9.71 -14.35 -19.52
C LEU A 19 10.76 -13.60 -18.71
N SER A 20 11.95 -14.18 -18.53
CA SER A 20 13.08 -13.52 -17.86
C SER A 20 13.46 -12.20 -18.55
N ARG A 21 13.59 -12.20 -19.88
CA ARG A 21 13.89 -10.97 -20.65
C ARG A 21 12.79 -9.91 -20.51
N LEU A 22 11.51 -10.31 -20.58
CA LEU A 22 10.38 -9.40 -20.41
C LEU A 22 10.31 -8.82 -18.99
N THR A 23 10.70 -9.61 -18.00
CA THR A 23 10.76 -9.16 -16.60
C THR A 23 11.80 -8.06 -16.43
N GLY A 24 13.02 -8.23 -16.96
CA GLY A 24 14.03 -7.17 -16.97
C GLY A 24 13.56 -5.91 -17.71
N GLN A 25 12.96 -6.06 -18.89
CA GLN A 25 12.39 -4.92 -19.62
C GLN A 25 11.30 -4.18 -18.83
N SER A 26 10.44 -4.92 -18.13
CA SER A 26 9.40 -4.35 -17.26
C SER A 26 10.00 -3.58 -16.08
N GLN A 27 11.08 -4.09 -15.48
CA GLN A 27 11.80 -3.42 -14.39
C GLN A 27 12.46 -2.12 -14.86
N HIS A 28 13.10 -2.12 -16.04
CA HIS A 28 13.65 -0.90 -16.65
C HIS A 28 12.57 0.16 -16.88
N VAL A 29 11.44 -0.21 -17.48
CA VAL A 29 10.31 0.72 -17.69
C VAL A 29 9.76 1.23 -16.36
N THR A 30 9.69 0.36 -15.33
CA THR A 30 9.23 0.76 -14.00
C THR A 30 10.18 1.76 -13.36
N ALA A 31 11.50 1.57 -13.47
CA ALA A 31 12.49 2.52 -12.99
C ALA A 31 12.39 3.86 -13.72
N ASP A 32 12.25 3.86 -15.04
CA ASP A 32 12.07 5.09 -15.82
C ASP A 32 10.79 5.83 -15.39
N LEU A 33 9.68 5.11 -15.21
CA LEU A 33 8.43 5.69 -14.71
C LEU A 33 8.61 6.33 -13.33
N VAL A 34 9.30 5.66 -12.41
CA VAL A 34 9.61 6.20 -11.07
C VAL A 34 10.45 7.48 -11.18
N ALA A 35 11.47 7.51 -12.05
CA ALA A 35 12.29 8.70 -12.27
C ALA A 35 11.47 9.88 -12.80
N HIS A 36 10.59 9.63 -13.77
CA HIS A 36 9.72 10.66 -14.36
C HIS A 36 8.68 11.18 -13.36
N ILE A 37 8.04 10.30 -12.58
CA ILE A 37 7.17 10.68 -11.46
C ILE A 37 7.92 11.58 -10.49
N GLY A 38 9.17 11.23 -10.18
CA GLY A 38 10.04 12.02 -9.32
C GLY A 38 10.30 13.42 -9.85
N GLU A 39 10.53 13.55 -11.15
CA GLU A 39 10.80 14.84 -11.79
C GLU A 39 9.54 15.70 -11.94
N VAL A 40 8.40 15.10 -12.29
CA VAL A 40 7.09 15.74 -12.34
C VAL A 40 6.75 16.34 -10.97
N GLU A 41 6.96 15.58 -9.89
CA GLU A 41 6.72 16.06 -8.53
C GLU A 41 7.67 17.20 -8.16
N ARG A 42 8.98 17.05 -8.45
CA ARG A 42 10.00 18.07 -8.13
C ARG A 42 9.71 19.40 -8.81
N ARG A 43 9.29 19.37 -10.08
CA ARG A 43 8.89 20.55 -10.87
C ARG A 43 7.45 21.00 -10.62
N ARG A 44 6.69 20.28 -9.78
CA ARG A 44 5.25 20.48 -9.54
C ARG A 44 4.41 20.54 -10.82
N LEU A 45 4.75 19.75 -11.84
CA LEU A 45 4.04 19.77 -13.13
C LEU A 45 2.61 19.24 -13.02
N PHE A 46 2.30 18.43 -12.02
CA PHE A 46 0.93 17.99 -11.72
C PHE A 46 -0.06 19.15 -11.50
N ALA A 47 0.43 20.31 -11.06
CA ALA A 47 -0.40 21.50 -10.88
C ALA A 47 -0.84 22.13 -12.22
N ARG A 48 -0.08 21.92 -13.30
CA ARG A 48 -0.46 22.37 -14.65
C ARG A 48 -1.65 21.57 -15.20
N GLU A 49 -1.79 20.35 -14.73
CA GLU A 49 -2.85 19.40 -15.11
C GLU A 49 -4.08 19.52 -14.20
N ALA A 50 -4.23 20.67 -13.49
CA ALA A 50 -5.36 20.98 -12.61
C ALA A 50 -5.62 19.99 -11.46
N THR A 51 -4.61 19.21 -11.06
CA THR A 51 -4.73 18.27 -9.93
C THR A 51 -4.22 18.86 -8.62
N SER A 52 -4.83 18.44 -7.51
CA SER A 52 -4.56 18.98 -6.17
C SER A 52 -3.24 18.49 -5.55
N SER A 53 -2.68 17.39 -6.05
CA SER A 53 -1.46 16.78 -5.53
C SER A 53 -0.84 15.81 -6.53
N MET A 54 0.41 15.40 -6.28
CA MET A 54 1.06 14.33 -7.07
C MET A 54 0.30 12.99 -6.98
N PHE A 55 -0.36 12.71 -5.86
CA PHE A 55 -1.18 11.51 -5.72
C PHE A 55 -2.41 11.58 -6.62
N ALA A 56 -3.16 12.69 -6.58
CA ALA A 56 -4.31 12.94 -7.44
C ALA A 56 -3.92 12.84 -8.92
N TYR A 57 -2.79 13.42 -9.33
CA TYR A 57 -2.28 13.27 -10.70
C TYR A 57 -2.06 11.81 -11.11
N CYS A 58 -1.42 11.02 -10.24
CA CYS A 58 -1.19 9.60 -10.52
C CYS A 58 -2.49 8.79 -10.64
N THR A 59 -3.51 9.07 -9.82
CA THR A 59 -4.77 8.30 -9.81
C THR A 59 -5.79 8.79 -10.83
N GLU A 60 -5.92 10.11 -11.00
CA GLU A 60 -6.94 10.74 -11.85
C GLU A 60 -6.47 10.87 -13.30
N VAL A 61 -5.20 11.23 -13.55
CA VAL A 61 -4.66 11.49 -14.90
C VAL A 61 -3.90 10.28 -15.45
N LEU A 62 -3.05 9.64 -14.63
CA LEU A 62 -2.28 8.45 -15.06
C LEU A 62 -3.04 7.13 -14.82
N HIS A 63 -4.23 7.18 -14.22
CA HIS A 63 -5.09 6.02 -13.94
C HIS A 63 -4.40 4.88 -13.19
N LEU A 64 -3.43 5.21 -12.34
CA LEU A 64 -2.82 4.23 -11.46
C LEU A 64 -3.76 3.91 -10.30
N SER A 65 -3.78 2.66 -9.85
CA SER A 65 -4.43 2.33 -8.57
C SER A 65 -3.76 3.09 -7.42
N GLU A 66 -4.51 3.35 -6.35
CA GLU A 66 -4.00 4.08 -5.18
C GLU A 66 -2.70 3.45 -4.62
N CYS A 67 -2.67 2.13 -4.49
CA CYS A 67 -1.47 1.41 -4.05
C CYS A 67 -0.29 1.59 -5.03
N ALA A 68 -0.56 1.54 -6.34
CA ALA A 68 0.45 1.72 -7.37
C ALA A 68 1.01 3.15 -7.37
N ALA A 69 0.14 4.15 -7.20
CA ALA A 69 0.50 5.57 -7.08
C ALA A 69 1.35 5.81 -5.83
N TYR A 70 0.89 5.36 -4.66
CA TYR A 70 1.60 5.51 -3.40
C TYR A 70 3.02 4.94 -3.45
N LEU A 71 3.18 3.69 -3.91
CA LEU A 71 4.48 3.03 -3.97
C LEU A 71 5.44 3.71 -4.95
N ARG A 72 4.95 4.16 -6.11
CA ARG A 72 5.78 4.86 -7.11
C ARG A 72 6.20 6.25 -6.63
N ILE A 73 5.30 7.00 -5.99
CA ILE A 73 5.64 8.31 -5.40
C ILE A 73 6.65 8.13 -4.27
N ALA A 74 6.46 7.16 -3.38
CA ALA A 74 7.40 6.85 -2.32
C ALA A 74 8.78 6.45 -2.88
N ALA A 75 8.80 5.56 -3.89
CA ALA A 75 10.03 5.15 -4.56
C ALA A 75 10.72 6.32 -5.28
N ALA A 76 9.95 7.21 -5.92
CA ALA A 76 10.50 8.37 -6.61
C ALA A 76 11.16 9.35 -5.63
N ARG A 77 10.50 9.64 -4.50
CA ARG A 77 11.07 10.46 -3.42
C ARG A 77 12.35 9.84 -2.85
N ALA A 78 12.33 8.53 -2.60
CA ALA A 78 13.48 7.78 -2.12
C ALA A 78 14.65 7.81 -3.11
N ALA A 79 14.39 7.53 -4.39
CA ALA A 79 15.39 7.52 -5.45
C ALA A 79 16.05 8.90 -5.67
N ARG A 80 15.30 10.00 -5.52
CA ARG A 80 15.89 11.35 -5.58
C ARG A 80 16.87 11.62 -4.45
N LYS A 81 16.65 11.04 -3.27
CA LYS A 81 17.56 11.16 -2.11
C LYS A 81 18.72 10.16 -2.19
N HIS A 82 18.44 8.97 -2.71
CA HIS A 82 19.36 7.83 -2.78
C HIS A 82 19.34 7.23 -4.21
N PRO A 83 20.09 7.79 -5.18
CA PRO A 83 20.03 7.39 -6.59
C PRO A 83 20.27 5.91 -6.85
N ILE A 84 21.11 5.25 -6.04
CA ILE A 84 21.39 3.81 -6.10
C ILE A 84 20.12 2.94 -6.02
N LEU A 85 19.06 3.40 -5.33
CA LEU A 85 17.80 2.65 -5.24
C LEU A 85 17.10 2.53 -6.59
N LEU A 86 17.28 3.52 -7.47
CA LEU A 86 16.72 3.49 -8.83
C LEU A 86 17.47 2.51 -9.73
N GLU A 87 18.79 2.43 -9.59
CA GLU A 87 19.62 1.46 -10.30
C GLU A 87 19.28 0.04 -9.86
N MET A 88 19.16 -0.19 -8.55
CA MET A 88 18.74 -1.48 -8.02
C MET A 88 17.32 -1.87 -8.45
N LEU A 89 16.41 -0.91 -8.63
CA LEU A 89 15.09 -1.17 -9.22
C LEU A 89 15.20 -1.59 -10.68
N ARG A 90 16.03 -0.88 -11.45
CA ARG A 90 16.25 -1.12 -12.87
C ARG A 90 16.85 -2.50 -13.14
N ASP A 91 17.81 -2.92 -12.31
CA ASP A 91 18.47 -4.23 -12.39
C ASP A 91 17.61 -5.38 -11.81
N GLY A 92 16.45 -5.07 -11.23
CA GLY A 92 15.59 -6.07 -10.57
C GLY A 92 16.05 -6.52 -9.19
N ARG A 93 17.12 -5.91 -8.64
CA ARG A 93 17.64 -6.20 -7.30
C ARG A 93 16.67 -5.78 -6.19
N LEU A 94 15.87 -4.73 -6.43
CA LEU A 94 14.82 -4.26 -5.52
C LEU A 94 13.47 -4.10 -6.23
N HIS A 95 12.39 -4.34 -5.49
CA HIS A 95 11.03 -3.98 -5.90
C HIS A 95 10.54 -2.70 -5.21
N LEU A 96 9.48 -2.06 -5.71
CA LEU A 96 8.98 -0.76 -5.22
C LEU A 96 8.74 -0.72 -3.69
N THR A 97 8.15 -1.77 -3.13
CA THR A 97 7.95 -1.87 -1.67
C THR A 97 9.27 -1.90 -0.91
N ALA A 98 10.28 -2.61 -1.41
CA ALA A 98 11.59 -2.68 -0.76
C ALA A 98 12.25 -1.31 -0.72
N ILE A 99 12.18 -0.54 -1.82
CA ILE A 99 12.72 0.82 -1.90
C ILE A 99 12.14 1.73 -0.81
N LYS A 100 10.82 1.67 -0.56
CA LYS A 100 10.19 2.42 0.52
C LYS A 100 10.83 2.12 1.88
N HIS A 101 11.09 0.84 2.17
CA HIS A 101 11.73 0.43 3.41
C HIS A 101 13.21 0.80 3.46
N MET A 102 13.92 0.67 2.34
CA MET A 102 15.35 1.04 2.24
C MET A 102 15.55 2.53 2.47
N ALA A 103 14.68 3.39 1.94
CA ALA A 103 14.73 4.83 2.20
C ALA A 103 14.74 5.14 3.71
N LEU A 104 13.88 4.48 4.48
CA LEU A 104 13.80 4.66 5.93
C LEU A 104 15.05 4.18 6.66
N LEU A 105 15.70 3.11 6.18
CA LEU A 105 16.93 2.60 6.78
C LEU A 105 18.12 3.48 6.43
N LEU A 106 18.30 3.80 5.14
CA LEU A 106 19.39 4.64 4.64
C LEU A 106 19.36 6.06 5.23
N ASP A 107 18.18 6.59 5.53
CA ASP A 107 18.03 7.89 6.18
C ASP A 107 18.59 7.95 7.61
N ALA A 108 18.74 6.81 8.27
CA ALA A 108 19.24 6.72 9.64
C ALA A 108 20.55 5.94 9.76
N ALA A 109 21.10 5.45 8.65
CA ALA A 109 22.31 4.64 8.64
C ALA A 109 23.54 5.53 8.45
N ASP A 110 24.62 5.19 9.15
CA ASP A 110 25.95 5.72 8.85
C ASP A 110 26.45 5.21 7.50
N GLU A 111 27.32 5.98 6.84
CA GLU A 111 27.78 5.68 5.48
C GLU A 111 28.38 4.26 5.34
N SER A 112 29.10 3.79 6.36
CA SER A 112 29.71 2.45 6.41
C SER A 112 28.71 1.30 6.38
N HIS A 113 27.48 1.50 6.87
CA HIS A 113 26.46 0.43 6.97
C HIS A 113 25.50 0.43 5.78
N ARG A 114 25.52 1.47 4.94
CA ARG A 114 24.55 1.62 3.83
C ARG A 114 24.69 0.52 2.79
N GLU A 115 25.92 0.20 2.41
CA GLU A 115 26.18 -0.83 1.40
C GLU A 115 25.73 -2.22 1.88
N GLU A 116 26.01 -2.56 3.14
CA GLU A 116 25.60 -3.83 3.74
C GLU A 116 24.07 -3.98 3.76
N ILE A 117 23.35 -2.90 4.12
CA ILE A 117 21.88 -2.87 4.10
C ILE A 117 21.35 -3.15 2.69
N LEU A 118 21.93 -2.50 1.67
CA LEU A 118 21.52 -2.67 0.27
C LEU A 118 21.81 -4.09 -0.25
N GLN A 119 22.98 -4.64 0.08
CA GLN A 119 23.29 -6.04 -0.24
C GLN A 119 22.29 -7.00 0.41
N CYS A 120 22.02 -6.84 1.70
CA CYS A 120 21.07 -7.68 2.44
C CYS A 120 19.64 -7.63 1.87
N ALA A 121 19.26 -6.51 1.25
CA ALA A 121 17.94 -6.30 0.67
C ALA A 121 17.77 -6.89 -0.75
N THR A 122 18.87 -7.27 -1.40
CA THR A 122 18.84 -7.73 -2.80
C THR A 122 18.04 -9.03 -2.94
N HIS A 123 17.09 -9.04 -3.88
CA HIS A 123 16.19 -10.17 -4.20
C HIS A 123 15.35 -10.68 -3.01
N LYS A 124 15.18 -9.86 -1.97
CA LYS A 124 14.33 -10.22 -0.83
C LYS A 124 12.86 -10.00 -1.13
N SER A 125 12.03 -10.91 -0.64
CA SER A 125 10.59 -10.74 -0.61
C SER A 125 10.20 -9.60 0.32
N LYS A 126 8.99 -9.06 0.16
CA LYS A 126 8.43 -8.06 1.08
C LYS A 126 8.55 -8.48 2.55
N ARG A 127 8.24 -9.74 2.87
CA ARG A 127 8.30 -10.26 4.24
C ARG A 127 9.74 -10.27 4.78
N GLU A 128 10.71 -10.70 3.98
CA GLU A 128 12.12 -10.67 4.36
C GLU A 128 12.64 -9.23 4.53
N ILE A 129 12.18 -8.28 3.71
CA ILE A 129 12.48 -6.85 3.90
C ILE A 129 11.90 -6.35 5.21
N GLU A 130 10.65 -6.67 5.54
CA GLU A 130 10.04 -6.29 6.82
C GLU A 130 10.81 -6.88 8.02
N GLN A 131 11.28 -8.13 7.91
CA GLN A 131 12.15 -8.75 8.92
C GLN A 131 13.51 -8.05 9.03
N LEU A 132 14.12 -7.69 7.90
CA LEU A 132 15.38 -6.93 7.87
C LEU A 132 15.21 -5.57 8.58
N VAL A 133 14.11 -4.87 8.29
CA VAL A 133 13.78 -3.60 8.95
C VAL A 133 13.57 -3.81 10.45
N ALA A 134 12.81 -4.82 10.86
CA ALA A 134 12.55 -5.11 12.27
C ALA A 134 13.84 -5.45 13.04
N ARG A 135 14.78 -6.16 12.41
CA ARG A 135 16.09 -6.49 13.00
C ARG A 135 16.96 -5.24 13.20
N LEU A 136 16.99 -4.35 12.21
CA LEU A 136 17.84 -3.15 12.22
C LEU A 136 17.24 -1.98 12.99
N LYS A 137 15.91 -1.93 13.08
CA LYS A 137 15.13 -0.93 13.83
C LYS A 137 14.05 -1.65 14.64
N PRO A 138 14.42 -2.31 15.75
CA PRO A 138 13.46 -2.95 16.62
C PRO A 138 12.45 -1.91 17.12
N GLN A 139 11.16 -2.18 16.95
CA GLN A 139 10.14 -1.37 17.58
C GLN A 139 10.17 -1.67 19.08
N PRO A 140 10.01 -0.66 19.95
CA PRO A 140 9.88 -0.88 21.38
C PRO A 140 8.67 -1.77 21.64
N ASP A 141 8.79 -2.69 22.59
CA ASP A 141 7.68 -3.55 22.99
C ASP A 141 6.45 -2.71 23.33
N VAL A 142 5.33 -3.02 22.69
CA VAL A 142 4.07 -2.33 22.96
C VAL A 142 3.57 -2.79 24.33
N ALA A 143 3.32 -1.83 25.23
CA ALA A 143 2.81 -2.14 26.56
C ALA A 143 1.52 -2.99 26.48
N THR A 144 1.54 -4.15 27.15
CA THR A 144 0.39 -5.06 27.19
C THR A 144 -0.84 -4.34 27.72
N THR A 145 -1.83 -4.10 26.87
CA THR A 145 -3.08 -3.46 27.25
C THR A 145 -4.17 -4.53 27.39
N ILE A 146 -4.61 -4.82 28.62
CA ILE A 146 -5.74 -5.72 28.86
C ILE A 146 -7.04 -4.90 28.77
N ARG A 147 -7.79 -5.05 27.68
CA ARG A 147 -9.14 -4.47 27.55
C ARG A 147 -10.18 -5.43 28.14
N LYS A 148 -11.06 -4.93 29.02
CA LYS A 148 -12.22 -5.71 29.50
C LYS A 148 -13.09 -6.15 28.33
N LEU A 149 -13.39 -7.44 28.27
CA LEU A 149 -14.42 -7.97 27.38
C LEU A 149 -15.76 -7.29 27.68
N PRO A 150 -16.53 -6.91 26.66
CA PRO A 150 -17.85 -6.33 26.86
C PRO A 150 -18.71 -7.28 27.69
N LYS A 151 -19.42 -6.74 28.70
CA LYS A 151 -20.26 -7.52 29.61
C LYS A 151 -21.27 -8.30 28.77
N ARG A 152 -21.20 -9.64 28.82
CA ARG A 152 -22.20 -10.51 28.20
C ARG A 152 -23.55 -10.10 28.75
N ARG A 153 -24.43 -9.52 27.90
CA ARG A 153 -25.81 -9.21 28.28
C ARG A 153 -26.41 -10.51 28.82
N GLY A 154 -26.82 -10.48 30.09
CA GLY A 154 -27.36 -11.65 30.77
C GLY A 154 -28.48 -12.27 29.96
N ARG A 155 -28.54 -13.61 29.93
CA ARG A 155 -29.70 -14.36 29.42
C ARG A 155 -30.95 -13.75 30.05
N ARG A 156 -31.90 -13.29 29.24
CA ARG A 156 -33.23 -12.89 29.72
C ARG A 156 -33.85 -14.12 30.38
N SER A 157 -34.12 -14.05 31.68
CA SER A 157 -34.99 -15.01 32.36
C SER A 157 -36.40 -14.89 31.77
N PRO A 158 -37.14 -16.00 31.58
CA PRO A 158 -38.48 -15.96 31.05
C PRO A 158 -39.42 -15.19 31.99
N LYS A 159 -40.25 -14.33 31.39
CA LYS A 159 -41.22 -13.47 32.05
C LYS A 159 -42.35 -14.35 32.62
N PRO A 160 -42.79 -14.20 33.88
CA PRO A 160 -43.98 -14.90 34.35
C PRO A 160 -45.22 -14.33 33.66
N GLU A 161 -46.07 -15.25 33.20
CA GLU A 161 -47.37 -14.99 32.59
C GLU A 161 -48.36 -14.47 33.64
N GLY A 162 -49.22 -13.54 33.22
CA GLY A 162 -50.45 -13.20 33.93
C GLY A 162 -50.49 -11.82 34.56
N GLN A 163 -50.99 -10.84 33.81
CA GLN A 163 -52.25 -10.12 34.15
C GLN A 163 -52.54 -9.07 33.08
N LEU A 164 -53.63 -9.30 32.35
CA LEU A 164 -54.27 -8.35 31.47
C LEU A 164 -55.04 -7.32 32.32
N GLY A 165 -54.75 -6.04 32.12
CA GLY A 165 -55.46 -4.90 32.70
C GLY A 165 -55.32 -3.69 31.77
N PRO A 166 -56.33 -2.80 31.71
CA PRO A 166 -56.99 -2.49 30.45
C PRO A 166 -56.35 -1.35 29.65
N ASP A 167 -56.61 -1.44 28.35
CA ASP A 167 -56.39 -0.49 27.28
C ASP A 167 -56.92 0.91 27.61
N GLN A 168 -56.04 1.91 27.63
CA GLN A 168 -56.41 3.33 27.50
C GLN A 168 -55.40 4.10 26.63
N GLY A 169 -55.86 4.44 25.42
CA GLY A 169 -55.60 5.59 24.55
C GLY A 169 -54.33 6.47 24.72
N ALA A 170 -53.48 6.44 23.69
CA ALA A 170 -52.82 7.51 22.88
C ALA A 170 -52.67 8.98 23.42
N PRO A 171 -51.85 9.87 22.78
CA PRO A 171 -50.63 9.71 21.95
C PRO A 171 -49.46 10.65 22.36
N GLY A 172 -48.21 10.28 22.06
CA GLY A 172 -47.00 11.10 22.33
C GLY A 172 -46.15 11.35 21.09
N LYS A 173 -46.07 12.62 20.68
CA LYS A 173 -45.47 13.20 19.47
C LYS A 173 -43.99 12.80 19.18
N PHE A 174 -43.70 12.45 17.93
CA PHE A 174 -42.35 12.28 17.39
C PHE A 174 -41.74 13.64 16.97
N GLY A 175 -40.66 14.04 17.63
CA GLY A 175 -39.76 15.10 17.19
C GLY A 175 -38.48 14.51 16.58
N ARG A 176 -38.17 14.91 15.35
CA ARG A 176 -37.09 14.40 14.48
C ARG A 176 -35.71 14.98 14.82
N GLY A 177 -34.69 14.22 14.47
CA GLY A 177 -33.30 14.65 14.23
C GLY A 177 -32.34 13.54 14.64
N GLY A 178 -31.65 12.82 13.76
CA GLY A 178 -31.25 13.08 12.39
C GLY A 178 -29.81 12.56 12.25
N HIS A 179 -29.65 11.23 12.21
CA HIS A 179 -28.39 10.59 11.85
C HIS A 179 -28.37 10.38 10.34
N HIS A 180 -27.35 10.88 9.64
CA HIS A 180 -27.02 10.34 8.32
C HIS A 180 -25.64 9.71 8.36
N ALA A 181 -25.69 8.40 8.12
CA ALA A 181 -24.61 7.46 8.11
C ALA A 181 -23.88 7.46 6.77
N LEU A 182 -22.60 7.14 6.90
CA LEU A 182 -21.68 6.58 5.91
C LEU A 182 -22.35 5.45 5.10
N VAL A 183 -22.29 5.52 3.77
CA VAL A 183 -22.59 4.40 2.88
C VAL A 183 -21.37 4.11 2.03
N ILE A 184 -20.80 2.94 2.31
CA ILE A 184 -19.87 2.18 1.46
C ILE A 184 -20.75 1.44 0.44
N MET A 185 -20.41 1.48 -0.85
CA MET A 185 -20.86 0.47 -1.80
C MET A 185 -19.68 0.07 -2.69
N ASP A 186 -19.18 -1.14 -2.43
CA ASP A 186 -18.50 -1.98 -3.39
C ASP A 186 -19.45 -2.34 -4.53
N THR A 187 -18.94 -2.31 -5.76
CA THR A 187 -19.30 -3.25 -6.83
C THR A 187 -18.07 -3.43 -7.72
#